data_AF-A0A401PUM8-F1
#
_entry.id   AF-A0A401PUM8-F1
#
_cell.length_a   1.000
_cell.length_b   1.000
_cell.length_c   1.000
_cell.angle_alpha   90.00
_cell.angle_beta   90.00
_cell.angle_gamma   90.00
#
_symmetry.space_group_name_H-M   'P 1'
#
loop_
_entity.id
_entity.type
_entity.pdbx_description
1 polymer ?
#
loop_
_entity_poly.entity_id
_entity_poly.type
_entity_poly.pdbx_seq_one_letter_code
_entity_poly.pdbx_strand_id
1 'polypeptide(L)'
;GVGCIFYEMGTGRPYFPGSTVEDQLHMIFRSLGTPTEETWPGILSRDEFKAYHFPKYKAEPLINNAPRLDTDGIDLLAKLLQFEGKRRVTAQEAVRHHYFKNFGEKILQLAD
;
A
#
# COMPACT_ATOMS: atom_id res chain seq x y z
N GLY A 1 -6.43 0.20 4.52
CA GLY A 1 -6.43 0.09 5.99
C GLY A 1 -5.09 -0.40 6.48
N VAL A 2 -4.91 -1.73 6.57
CA VAL A 2 -3.73 -2.37 7.17
C VAL A 2 -2.39 -1.80 6.68
N GLY A 3 -2.17 -1.67 5.37
CA GLY A 3 -0.92 -1.10 4.83
C GLY A 3 -0.61 0.32 5.34
N CYS A 4 -1.61 1.20 5.43
CA CYS A 4 -1.41 2.56 5.95
C CYS A 4 -1.04 2.55 7.44
N ILE A 5 -1.71 1.72 8.25
CA ILE A 5 -1.42 1.57 9.68
C ILE A 5 -0.04 0.94 9.88
N PHE A 6 0.32 -0.05 9.07
CA PHE A 6 1.62 -0.69 9.12
C PHE A 6 2.75 0.30 8.82
N TYR A 7 2.58 1.15 7.80
CA TYR A 7 3.48 2.27 7.54
C TYR A 7 3.57 3.23 8.74
N GLU A 8 2.42 3.59 9.31
CA GLU A 8 2.35 4.53 10.43
C GLU A 8 3.04 3.99 11.69
N MET A 9 2.89 2.70 11.99
CA MET A 9 3.63 2.05 13.07
C MET A 9 5.15 2.07 12.83
N GLY A 10 5.59 1.88 11.59
CA GLY A 10 7.02 1.90 11.23
C GLY A 10 7.64 3.30 11.23
N THR A 11 6.86 4.35 10.99
CA THR A 11 7.37 5.71 10.75
C THR A 11 6.92 6.77 11.76
N GLY A 12 5.89 6.48 12.56
CA GLY A 12 5.28 7.40 13.52
C GLY A 12 4.41 8.50 12.91
N ARG A 13 4.05 8.40 11.62
CA ARG A 13 3.23 9.39 10.92
C ARG A 13 2.27 8.74 9.93
N PRO A 14 1.09 9.33 9.66
CA PRO A 14 0.15 8.79 8.69
C PRO A 14 0.76 8.78 7.28
N TYR A 15 0.45 7.74 6.50
CA TYR A 15 1.03 7.63 5.16
C TYR A 15 0.38 8.60 4.15
N PHE A 16 -0.95 8.65 4.15
CA PHE A 16 -1.73 9.47 3.23
C PHE A 16 -2.72 10.36 4.02
N PRO A 17 -2.26 11.44 4.66
CA PRO A 17 -3.11 12.37 5.41
C PRO A 17 -3.83 13.39 4.50
N GLY A 18 -4.70 12.93 3.61
CA GLY A 18 -5.49 13.80 2.75
C GLY A 18 -6.65 14.45 3.51
N SER A 19 -6.94 15.72 3.18
CA SER A 19 -8.05 16.48 3.80
C SER A 19 -9.34 16.45 2.97
N THR A 20 -9.23 16.13 1.68
CA THR A 20 -10.34 15.95 0.74
C THR A 20 -10.15 14.65 -0.05
N VAL A 21 -11.18 14.21 -0.79
CA VAL A 21 -11.07 13.03 -1.68
C VAL A 21 -9.99 13.25 -2.74
N GLU A 22 -9.92 14.43 -3.33
CA GLU A 22 -8.92 14.78 -4.35
C GLU A 22 -7.50 14.82 -3.76
N ASP A 23 -7.32 15.43 -2.59
CA ASP A 23 -6.02 15.47 -1.92
C ASP A 23 -5.56 14.06 -1.56
N GLN A 24 -6.47 13.23 -1.04
CA GLN A 24 -6.18 11.84 -0.67
C GLN A 24 -5.66 11.05 -1.88
N LEU A 25 -6.31 11.18 -3.03
CA LEU A 25 -5.89 10.54 -4.28
C LEU A 25 -4.55 11.09 -4.79
N HIS A 26 -4.34 12.41 -4.74
CA HIS A 26 -3.06 13.02 -5.09
C HIS A 26 -1.91 12.45 -4.26
N MET A 27 -2.09 12.30 -2.94
CA MET A 27 -1.06 11.75 -2.06
C MET A 27 -0.76 10.28 -2.37
N ILE A 28 -1.81 9.48 -2.61
CA ILE A 28 -1.66 8.08 -2.99
C ILE A 28 -0.88 7.96 -4.30
N PHE A 29 -1.26 8.69 -5.35
CA PHE A 29 -0.61 8.61 -6.66
C PHE A 29 0.80 9.21 -6.66
N ARG A 30 1.05 10.25 -5.85
CA ARG A 30 2.42 10.77 -5.69
C ARG A 30 3.37 9.72 -5.13
N SER A 31 2.89 8.89 -4.19
CA SER A 31 3.73 7.86 -3.59
C SER A 31 3.80 6.57 -4.43
N LEU A 32 2.66 6.07 -4.91
CA LEU A 32 2.57 4.79 -5.61
C LEU A 32 2.70 4.90 -7.13
N GLY A 33 2.80 6.12 -7.65
CA GLY A 33 2.73 6.42 -9.07
C GLY A 33 1.29 6.61 -9.55
N THR A 34 1.12 7.37 -10.64
CA THR A 34 -0.19 7.53 -11.27
C THR A 34 -0.58 6.23 -11.97
N PRO A 35 -1.80 5.70 -11.74
CA PRO A 35 -2.26 4.47 -12.36
C PRO A 35 -2.19 4.52 -13.89
N THR A 36 -1.88 3.36 -14.46
CA THR A 36 -1.83 3.06 -15.89
C THR A 36 -2.71 1.85 -16.18
N GLU A 37 -3.00 1.56 -17.45
CA GLU A 37 -3.76 0.35 -17.83
C GLU A 37 -3.08 -0.96 -17.41
N GLU A 38 -1.77 -0.95 -17.20
CA GLU A 38 -1.01 -2.11 -16.68
C GLU A 38 -1.21 -2.28 -15.16
N THR A 39 -1.11 -1.18 -14.42
CA THR A 39 -1.17 -1.19 -12.95
C THR A 39 -2.61 -1.24 -12.42
N TRP A 40 -3.57 -0.67 -13.17
CA TRP A 40 -5.00 -0.73 -12.89
C TRP A 40 -5.80 -0.72 -14.22
N PRO A 41 -6.15 -1.90 -14.76
CA PRO A 41 -6.91 -2.03 -16.00
C PRO A 41 -8.26 -1.32 -15.94
N GLY A 42 -8.57 -0.55 -16.97
CA GLY A 42 -9.81 0.22 -17.11
C GLY A 42 -9.85 1.52 -16.30
N ILE A 43 -8.75 1.94 -15.65
CA ILE A 43 -8.75 3.20 -14.89
C ILE A 43 -8.90 4.43 -15.80
N LEU A 44 -8.32 4.40 -17.01
CA LEU A 44 -8.35 5.55 -17.91
C LEU A 44 -9.72 5.75 -18.55
N SER A 45 -10.64 4.77 -18.46
CA SER A 45 -12.00 4.92 -18.95
C SER A 45 -12.95 5.57 -17.95
N ARG A 46 -12.57 5.66 -16.66
CA ARG A 46 -13.41 6.23 -15.59
C ARG A 46 -13.47 7.75 -15.65
N ASP A 47 -14.69 8.29 -15.74
CA ASP A 47 -14.89 9.74 -15.90
C ASP A 47 -14.47 10.55 -14.66
N GLU A 48 -14.66 10.00 -13.45
CA GLU A 48 -14.16 10.61 -12.21
C GLU A 48 -12.63 10.78 -12.23
N PHE A 49 -11.90 9.75 -12.68
CA PHE A 49 -10.44 9.81 -12.76
C PHE A 49 -9.97 10.84 -13.78
N LYS A 50 -10.64 10.92 -14.94
CA LYS A 50 -10.36 11.93 -15.96
C LYS A 50 -10.64 13.35 -15.45
N ALA A 51 -11.74 13.54 -14.71
CA ALA A 51 -12.17 14.85 -14.22
C ALA A 51 -11.13 15.53 -13.33
N TYR A 52 -10.40 14.76 -12.51
CA TYR A 52 -9.38 15.28 -11.61
C TYR A 52 -8.04 15.64 -12.28
N HIS A 53 -7.79 15.24 -13.53
CA HIS A 53 -6.59 15.60 -14.30
C HIS A 53 -5.26 15.41 -13.53
N PHE A 54 -5.10 14.28 -12.83
CA PHE A 54 -3.90 14.00 -12.03
C PHE A 54 -2.60 14.08 -12.85
N PRO A 55 -1.52 14.69 -12.32
CA PRO A 55 -0.20 14.62 -12.94
C PRO A 55 0.29 13.17 -13.09
N LYS A 56 1.21 12.93 -14.02
CA LYS A 56 1.87 11.62 -14.15
C LYS A 56 3.04 11.50 -13.17
N TYR A 57 2.77 10.95 -11.99
CA TYR A 57 3.77 10.63 -10.98
C TYR A 57 4.47 9.32 -11.28
N LYS A 58 5.78 9.27 -11.02
CA LYS A 58 6.54 8.02 -10.95
C LYS A 58 6.42 7.47 -9.53
N ALA A 59 6.30 6.15 -9.40
CA ALA A 59 6.29 5.49 -8.10
C ALA A 59 7.61 5.76 -7.36
N GLU A 60 7.52 6.16 -6.11
CA GLU A 60 8.67 6.30 -5.24
C GLU A 60 8.97 4.97 -4.54
N PRO A 61 10.24 4.55 -4.42
CA PRO A 61 10.58 3.36 -3.63
C PRO A 61 10.09 3.51 -2.18
N LEU A 62 9.27 2.56 -1.72
CA LEU A 62 8.68 2.60 -0.38
C LEU A 62 9.74 2.68 0.74
N ILE A 63 10.92 2.09 0.51
CA ILE A 63 12.06 2.14 1.45
C ILE A 63 12.52 3.57 1.76
N ASN A 64 12.40 4.50 0.80
CA ASN A 64 12.74 5.90 1.01
C ASN A 64 11.77 6.58 1.99
N ASN A 65 10.51 6.13 1.99
CA ASN A 65 9.45 6.67 2.81
C ASN A 65 9.30 5.96 4.17
N ALA A 66 9.76 4.71 4.29
CA ALA A 66 9.72 3.89 5.50
C ALA A 66 11.08 3.23 5.82
N PRO A 67 12.14 4.01 6.11
CA PRO A 67 13.51 3.50 6.26
C PRO A 67 13.73 2.57 7.47
N ARG A 68 12.75 2.48 8.38
CA ARG A 68 12.78 1.58 9.54
C ARG A 68 12.26 0.18 9.24
N LEU A 69 11.58 -0.01 8.11
CA LEU A 69 11.16 -1.34 7.66
C LEU A 69 12.34 -2.00 6.94
N ASP A 70 12.55 -3.28 7.24
CA ASP A 70 13.47 -4.11 6.49
C ASP A 70 12.89 -4.48 5.11
N THR A 71 13.66 -5.21 4.31
CA THR A 71 13.23 -5.62 2.96
C THR A 71 11.94 -6.43 2.98
N ASP A 72 11.76 -7.30 3.98
CA ASP A 72 10.54 -8.10 4.14
C ASP A 72 9.33 -7.25 4.52
N GLY A 73 9.52 -6.23 5.35
CA GLY A 73 8.49 -5.26 5.73
C GLY A 73 8.10 -4.37 4.55
N ILE A 74 9.06 -3.92 3.75
CA ILE A 74 8.80 -3.16 2.53
C ILE A 74 8.03 -3.99 1.50
N ASP A 75 8.39 -5.27 1.32
CA ASP A 75 7.68 -6.19 0.43
C ASP A 75 6.24 -6.43 0.90
N LEU A 76 6.04 -6.68 2.20
CA LEU A 76 4.69 -6.82 2.78
C LEU A 76 3.87 -5.54 2.59
N LEU A 77 4.46 -4.37 2.83
CA LEU A 77 3.80 -3.08 2.66
C LEU A 77 3.35 -2.88 1.20
N ALA A 78 4.20 -3.22 0.22
CA ALA A 78 3.85 -3.16 -1.20
C ALA A 78 2.67 -4.09 -1.53
N LYS A 79 2.66 -5.31 -1.01
CA LYS A 79 1.56 -6.29 -1.21
C LYS A 79 0.24 -5.83 -0.58
N LEU A 80 0.29 -5.07 0.52
CA LEU A 80 -0.89 -4.49 1.17
C LEU A 80 -1.43 -3.26 0.43
N LEU A 81 -0.55 -2.47 -0.20
CA LEU A 81 -0.88 -1.20 -0.86
C LEU A 81 -1.07 -1.36 -2.36
N GLN A 82 -2.06 -2.16 -2.75
CA GLN A 82 -2.48 -2.30 -4.15
C GLN A 82 -3.72 -1.45 -4.44
N PHE A 83 -3.77 -0.84 -5.63
CA PHE A 83 -4.93 -0.05 -6.09
C PHE A 83 -6.20 -0.89 -6.10
N GLU A 84 -6.15 -2.02 -6.80
CA GLU A 84 -7.26 -2.97 -6.86
C GLU A 84 -7.29 -3.85 -5.61
N GLY A 85 -8.42 -3.88 -4.91
CA GLY A 85 -8.59 -4.70 -3.70
C GLY A 85 -8.30 -6.19 -3.93
N LYS A 86 -8.66 -6.72 -5.11
CA LYS A 86 -8.41 -8.12 -5.51
C LYS A 86 -6.93 -8.48 -5.68
N ARG A 87 -6.05 -7.48 -5.87
CA ARG A 87 -4.59 -7.68 -5.97
C ARG A 87 -3.90 -7.60 -4.62
N ARG A 88 -4.57 -7.11 -3.57
CA ARG A 88 -3.99 -7.02 -2.22
C ARG A 88 -3.85 -8.42 -1.64
N VAL A 89 -2.73 -8.63 -0.93
CA VAL A 89 -2.55 -9.83 -0.12
C VAL A 89 -3.67 -9.94 0.92
N THR A 90 -4.20 -11.16 1.10
CA THR A 90 -5.23 -11.41 2.12
C THR A 90 -4.62 -11.40 3.52
N ALA A 91 -5.44 -11.24 4.56
CA ALA A 91 -4.95 -11.33 5.94
C ALA A 91 -4.30 -12.70 6.25
N GLN A 92 -4.88 -13.77 5.71
CA GLN A 92 -4.39 -15.15 5.90
C GLN A 92 -3.03 -15.37 5.24
N GLU A 93 -2.79 -14.78 4.07
CA GLU A 93 -1.47 -14.82 3.42
C GLU A 93 -0.48 -13.87 4.11
N ALA A 94 -0.92 -12.68 4.52
CA ALA A 94 -0.08 -11.68 5.16
C ALA A 94 0.50 -12.15 6.49
N VAL A 95 -0.27 -12.87 7.32
CA VAL A 95 0.24 -13.41 8.60
C VAL A 95 1.32 -14.49 8.40
N ARG A 96 1.35 -15.12 7.21
CA ARG A 96 2.37 -16.10 6.80
C ARG A 96 3.54 -15.44 6.07
N HIS A 97 3.55 -14.11 5.93
CA HIS A 97 4.61 -13.40 5.26
C HIS A 97 5.94 -13.55 6.00
N HIS A 98 7.03 -13.60 5.25
CA HIS A 98 8.39 -13.77 5.78
C HIS A 98 8.80 -12.66 6.78
N TYR A 99 8.14 -11.50 6.71
CA TYR A 99 8.25 -10.43 7.69
C TYR A 99 7.96 -10.89 9.13
N PHE A 100 7.06 -11.86 9.31
CA PHE A 100 6.68 -12.39 10.63
C PHE A 100 7.43 -13.68 11.02
N LYS A 101 8.44 -14.13 10.24
CA LYS A 101 9.13 -15.41 10.50
C LYS A 101 9.71 -15.53 11.92
N ASN A 102 10.13 -14.41 12.51
CA ASN A 102 10.79 -14.38 13.81
C ASN A 102 9.83 -14.69 14.98
N PHE A 103 8.51 -14.70 14.75
CA PHE A 103 7.51 -15.09 15.75
C PHE A 103 7.31 -16.61 15.84
N GLY A 104 7.81 -17.37 14.85
CA GLY A 104 7.73 -18.83 14.80
C GLY A 104 6.33 -19.38 14.46
N GLU A 105 6.29 -20.58 13.89
CA GLU A 105 5.06 -21.19 13.35
C GLU A 105 3.98 -21.49 14.41
N LYS A 106 4.36 -21.62 15.69
CA LYS A 106 3.43 -21.93 16.77
C LYS A 106 2.35 -20.86 16.92
N ILE A 107 2.65 -19.60 16.62
CA ILE A 107 1.69 -18.50 16.73
C ILE A 107 0.51 -18.66 15.76
N LEU A 108 0.71 -19.37 14.64
CA LEU A 108 -0.32 -19.61 13.64
C LEU A 108 -1.31 -20.73 14.03
N GLN A 109 -1.06 -21.42 15.14
CA GLN A 109 -1.84 -22.56 15.62
C GLN A 109 -2.64 -22.24 16.90
N LEU A 110 -2.60 -20.99 17.35
CA LEU A 110 -3.40 -20.54 18.49
C LEU A 110 -4.89 -20.65 18.15
N ALA A 111 -5.69 -21.06 19.14
CA ALA A 111 -7.14 -21.01 19.02
C ALA A 111 -7.64 -19.56 19.06
N ASP A 112 -8.75 -19.30 18.37
CA ASP A 112 -9.43 -17.99 18.35
C ASP A 112 -10.00 -17.60 19.73
#